data_AF-H8XPC1-F1
#
_entry.id   AF-H8XPC1-F1
#
_cell.length_a   1.000
_cell.length_b   1.000
_cell.length_c   1.000
_cell.angle_alpha   90.00
_cell.angle_beta   90.00
_cell.angle_gamma   90.00
#
_symmetry.space_group_name_H-M   'P 1'
#
loop_
_entity.id
_entity.type
_entity.pdbx_description
1 polymer ?
#
loop_
_entity_poly.entity_id
_entity_poly.type
_entity_poly.pdbx_seq_one_letter_code
_entity_poly.pdbx_strand_id
1 'polypeptide(L)'
;MKQIVVFFILFSSVSFGQITGVPHCGYDFTSYVVVNAHEENQKVNVKDLKISLVDLDGNEVLNTNNAISLVNNNLPLLFTQNYQITLENNQQRWYFPYATDQYFLVVRNTISIEDYQIKIEDTKGKYQTQIVPLSSLNLYILCSTEAEKQARTFGPKTSNQMVEVVLTKI
;
A
#
# COMPACT_ATOMS: atom_id res chain seq x y z
N MET A 1 -51.94 -36.15 -13.23
CA MET A 1 -50.50 -36.47 -13.11
C MET A 1 -49.60 -35.57 -13.98
N LYS A 2 -49.98 -35.19 -15.22
CA LYS A 2 -49.16 -34.29 -16.07
C LYS A 2 -48.95 -32.86 -15.52
N GLN A 3 -49.91 -32.30 -14.78
CA GLN A 3 -49.81 -30.92 -14.27
C GLN A 3 -48.86 -30.77 -13.06
N ILE A 4 -48.61 -31.84 -12.29
CA ILE A 4 -47.71 -31.81 -11.13
C ILE A 4 -46.24 -31.79 -11.59
N VAL A 5 -45.93 -32.45 -12.71
CA VAL A 5 -44.58 -32.48 -13.29
C VAL A 5 -44.15 -31.10 -13.80
N VAL A 6 -45.08 -30.32 -14.35
CA VAL A 6 -44.80 -28.95 -14.83
C VAL A 6 -44.49 -28.00 -13.66
N PHE A 7 -45.16 -28.18 -12.52
CA PHE A 7 -44.89 -27.38 -11.31
C PHE A 7 -43.51 -27.66 -10.71
N PHE A 8 -43.04 -28.92 -10.80
CA PHE A 8 -41.71 -29.32 -10.32
C PHE A 8 -40.57 -28.79 -11.22
N ILE A 9 -40.81 -28.67 -12.53
CA ILE A 9 -39.84 -28.13 -13.50
C ILE A 9 -39.72 -26.60 -13.38
N LEU A 10 -40.77 -25.89 -13.00
CA LEU A 10 -40.74 -24.44 -12.78
C LEU A 10 -40.11 -24.04 -11.42
N PHE A 11 -40.03 -24.98 -10.47
CA PHE A 11 -39.40 -24.72 -9.17
C PHE A 11 -37.87 -24.86 -9.19
N SER A 12 -37.29 -25.54 -10.20
CA SER A 12 -35.83 -25.65 -10.37
C SER A 12 -35.17 -24.39 -10.93
N SER A 13 -35.94 -23.44 -11.46
CA SER A 13 -35.44 -22.14 -11.96
C SER A 13 -35.29 -21.07 -10.87
N VAL A 14 -35.63 -21.37 -9.60
CA VAL A 14 -35.24 -20.54 -8.46
C VAL A 14 -33.82 -20.93 -8.05
N SER A 15 -32.90 -20.89 -9.00
CA SER A 15 -31.48 -20.90 -8.69
C SER A 15 -31.26 -19.65 -7.85
N PHE A 16 -31.02 -19.84 -6.56
CA PHE A 16 -30.41 -18.83 -5.72
C PHE A 16 -29.17 -18.34 -6.46
N GLY A 17 -29.31 -17.20 -7.15
CA GLY A 17 -28.18 -16.45 -7.62
C GLY A 17 -27.43 -16.07 -6.37
N GLN A 18 -26.46 -16.91 -5.98
CA GLN A 18 -25.51 -16.53 -4.98
C GLN A 18 -24.85 -15.30 -5.57
N ILE A 19 -25.22 -14.13 -5.04
CA ILE A 19 -24.39 -12.94 -5.08
C ILE A 19 -23.18 -13.31 -4.21
N THR A 20 -22.34 -14.23 -4.70
CA THR A 20 -20.99 -14.42 -4.23
C THR A 20 -20.23 -13.22 -4.79
N GLY A 21 -20.50 -12.04 -4.23
CA GLY A 21 -19.46 -11.03 -4.19
C GLY A 21 -18.30 -11.73 -3.49
N VAL A 22 -17.26 -12.05 -4.24
CA VAL A 22 -15.97 -12.42 -3.66
C VAL A 22 -15.73 -11.42 -2.52
N PRO A 23 -15.44 -11.85 -1.28
CA PRO A 23 -15.13 -10.92 -0.21
C PRO A 23 -13.98 -10.03 -0.70
N HIS A 24 -14.33 -8.80 -1.10
CA HIS A 24 -13.41 -7.81 -1.62
C HIS A 24 -12.97 -7.03 -0.40
N CYS A 25 -11.67 -7.01 -0.16
CA CYS A 25 -11.15 -6.23 0.94
C CYS A 25 -11.33 -4.75 0.61
N GLY A 26 -11.55 -3.89 1.60
CA GLY A 26 -11.60 -2.44 1.39
C GLY A 26 -10.28 -1.86 0.84
N TYR A 27 -9.22 -2.66 0.82
CA TYR A 27 -7.90 -2.36 0.26
C TYR A 27 -7.64 -3.06 -1.08
N ASP A 28 -8.64 -3.70 -1.68
CA ASP A 28 -8.51 -4.32 -3.00
C ASP A 28 -7.94 -3.31 -4.00
N PHE A 29 -7.04 -3.79 -4.86
CA PHE A 29 -6.34 -2.99 -5.88
C PHE A 29 -5.29 -1.99 -5.37
N THR A 30 -5.03 -1.95 -4.05
CA THR A 30 -4.01 -1.07 -3.47
C THR A 30 -2.88 -1.83 -2.80
N SER A 31 -1.71 -1.20 -2.73
CA SER A 31 -0.55 -1.64 -1.98
C SER A 31 0.09 -0.42 -1.34
N TYR A 32 0.93 -0.66 -0.33
CA TYR A 32 1.62 0.41 0.38
C TYR A 32 3.12 0.25 0.20
N VAL A 33 3.81 1.35 -0.05
CA VAL A 33 5.26 1.41 0.15
C VAL A 33 5.48 2.07 1.50
N VAL A 34 6.19 1.39 2.40
CA VAL A 34 6.47 1.87 3.76
C VAL A 34 7.96 2.13 3.90
N VAL A 35 8.33 3.32 4.36
CA VAL A 35 9.72 3.76 4.50
C VAL A 35 10.02 4.00 5.97
N ASN A 36 11.05 3.31 6.47
CA ASN A 36 11.61 3.52 7.79
C ASN A 36 12.89 4.36 7.65
N ALA A 37 12.75 5.68 7.84
CA ALA A 37 13.82 6.66 7.71
C ALA A 37 14.28 7.14 9.09
N HIS A 38 15.39 6.60 9.58
CA HIS A 38 15.86 6.81 10.94
C HIS A 38 17.37 7.13 11.00
N GLU A 39 17.83 7.71 12.11
CA GLU A 39 19.27 7.79 12.40
C GLU A 39 19.79 6.42 12.85
N GLU A 40 21.10 6.19 12.71
CA GLU A 40 21.74 4.98 13.21
C GLU A 40 21.42 4.74 14.69
N ASN A 41 21.03 3.51 15.03
CA ASN A 41 20.62 3.08 16.38
C ASN A 41 19.37 3.78 16.96
N GLN A 42 18.67 4.62 16.20
CA GLN A 42 17.39 5.19 16.61
C GLN A 42 16.23 4.32 16.12
N LYS A 43 15.23 4.14 16.99
CA LYS A 43 13.99 3.42 16.67
C LYS A 43 12.88 4.32 16.14
N VAL A 44 13.08 5.63 16.21
CA VAL A 44 12.10 6.65 15.84
C VAL A 44 12.49 7.23 14.49
N ASN A 45 11.48 7.39 13.64
CA ASN A 45 11.63 8.01 12.33
C ASN A 45 11.87 9.51 12.47
N VAL A 46 12.77 10.02 11.64
CA VAL A 46 13.01 11.46 11.56
C VAL A 46 11.78 12.12 10.94
N LYS A 47 11.29 13.19 11.58
CA LYS A 47 10.10 13.93 11.14
C LYS A 47 10.44 14.98 10.09
N ASP A 48 9.42 15.45 9.40
CA ASP A 48 9.47 16.57 8.42
C ASP A 48 10.39 16.32 7.21
N LEU A 49 10.67 15.05 6.90
CA LEU A 49 11.30 14.66 5.64
C LEU A 49 10.30 14.80 4.48
N LYS A 50 10.79 15.30 3.35
CA LYS A 50 10.09 15.21 2.07
C LYS A 50 10.54 13.92 1.39
N ILE A 51 9.66 12.93 1.32
CA ILE A 51 9.92 11.68 0.64
C ILE A 51 8.98 11.58 -0.56
N SER A 52 9.53 11.43 -1.76
CA SER A 52 8.77 11.33 -3.01
C SER A 52 9.10 10.05 -3.78
N LEU A 53 8.13 9.57 -4.56
CA LEU A 53 8.38 8.58 -5.59
C LEU A 53 9.00 9.28 -6.80
N VAL A 54 10.13 8.76 -7.28
CA VAL A 54 10.85 9.27 -8.44
C VAL A 54 11.06 8.16 -9.47
N ASP A 55 11.27 8.55 -10.72
CA ASP A 55 11.66 7.62 -11.78
C ASP A 55 13.13 7.18 -11.65
N LEU A 56 13.61 6.36 -12.59
CA LEU A 56 15.00 5.89 -12.59
C LEU A 56 16.03 7.02 -12.80
N ASP A 57 15.62 8.15 -13.39
CA ASP A 57 16.44 9.34 -13.60
C ASP A 57 16.42 10.30 -12.38
N GLY A 58 15.56 10.02 -11.38
CA GLY A 58 15.42 10.80 -10.16
C GLY A 58 14.42 11.96 -10.25
N ASN A 59 13.60 12.02 -11.31
CA ASN A 59 12.55 13.03 -11.45
C ASN A 59 11.29 12.63 -10.67
N GLU A 60 10.59 13.61 -10.08
CA GLU A 60 9.34 13.36 -9.37
C GLU A 60 8.26 12.81 -10.30
N VAL A 61 7.62 11.72 -9.86
CA VAL A 61 6.57 11.05 -10.63
C VAL A 61 5.22 11.67 -10.31
N LEU A 62 4.49 12.05 -11.37
CA LEU A 62 3.12 12.51 -11.28
C LEU A 62 2.14 11.34 -11.39
N ASN A 63 1.10 11.33 -10.55
CA ASN A 63 0.03 10.34 -10.63
C ASN A 63 -0.99 10.68 -11.73
N THR A 64 -0.54 10.72 -12.99
CA THR A 64 -1.36 11.12 -14.12
C THR A 64 -2.54 10.17 -14.30
N ASN A 65 -3.76 10.71 -14.32
CA ASN A 65 -5.01 9.94 -14.46
C ASN A 65 -5.16 8.79 -13.46
N ASN A 66 -4.61 8.94 -12.24
CA ASN A 66 -4.59 7.89 -11.23
C ASN A 66 -3.95 6.57 -11.71
N ALA A 67 -2.96 6.63 -12.60
CA ALA A 67 -2.30 5.44 -13.14
C ALA A 67 -1.51 4.66 -12.07
N ILE A 68 -0.99 5.36 -11.05
CA ILE A 68 -0.10 4.79 -10.04
C ILE A 68 -0.79 4.69 -8.68
N SER A 69 -1.63 5.66 -8.31
CA SER A 69 -2.41 5.65 -7.08
C SER A 69 -3.86 6.01 -7.36
N LEU A 70 -4.79 5.52 -6.54
CA LEU A 70 -6.21 5.88 -6.62
C LEU A 70 -6.52 7.28 -6.08
N VAL A 71 -5.59 7.89 -5.35
CA VAL A 71 -5.71 9.21 -4.74
C VAL A 71 -4.66 10.16 -5.30
N ASN A 72 -4.86 11.47 -5.10
CA ASN A 72 -3.90 12.51 -5.51
C ASN A 72 -3.66 12.54 -7.03
N ASN A 73 -4.75 12.54 -7.82
CA ASN A 73 -4.69 12.60 -9.28
C ASN A 73 -3.91 13.82 -9.79
N ASN A 74 -3.01 13.60 -10.76
CA ASN A 74 -2.16 14.63 -11.37
C ASN A 74 -1.27 15.40 -10.39
N LEU A 75 -1.03 14.84 -9.19
CA LEU A 75 -0.10 15.39 -8.20
C LEU A 75 1.15 14.52 -8.08
N PRO A 76 2.27 15.08 -7.59
CA PRO A 76 3.42 14.29 -7.18
C PRO A 76 3.05 13.27 -6.11
N LEU A 77 3.65 12.09 -6.18
CA LEU A 77 3.44 11.02 -5.21
C LEU A 77 4.37 11.19 -4.01
N LEU A 78 3.86 11.85 -2.98
CA LEU A 78 4.57 12.12 -1.73
C LEU A 78 4.15 11.14 -0.63
N PHE A 79 5.12 10.66 0.13
CA PHE A 79 4.87 9.83 1.29
C PHE A 79 4.39 10.68 2.46
N THR A 80 3.46 10.14 3.23
CA THR A 80 2.92 10.78 4.44
C THR A 80 3.49 10.11 5.67
N GLN A 81 3.97 10.89 6.63
CA GLN A 81 4.35 10.34 7.93
C GLN A 81 3.09 9.92 8.68
N ASN A 82 3.09 8.70 9.19
CA ASN A 82 1.98 8.22 9.99
C ASN A 82 1.92 8.92 11.35
N TYR A 83 0.70 9.07 11.86
CA TYR A 83 0.42 9.83 13.07
C TYR A 83 -0.66 9.14 13.89
N GLN A 84 -0.74 9.49 15.17
CA GLN A 84 -1.78 8.97 16.04
C GLN A 84 -3.04 9.83 15.95
N ILE A 85 -4.19 9.16 15.92
CA ILE A 85 -5.52 9.74 16.04
C ILE A 85 -6.14 9.33 17.37
N THR A 86 -6.97 10.21 17.91
CA THR A 86 -7.79 9.92 19.10
C THR A 86 -9.22 9.63 18.65
N LEU A 87 -9.74 8.46 19.01
CA LEU A 87 -11.11 8.05 18.74
C LEU A 87 -12.08 8.70 19.73
N GLU A 88 -13.38 8.67 19.43
CA GLU A 88 -14.44 9.22 20.31
C GLU A 88 -14.44 8.61 21.71
N ASN A 89 -13.98 7.36 21.84
CA ASN A 89 -13.83 6.66 23.13
C ASN A 89 -12.50 6.95 23.85
N ASN A 90 -11.77 8.02 23.46
CA ASN A 90 -10.46 8.41 23.96
C ASN A 90 -9.32 7.39 23.74
N GLN A 91 -9.52 6.37 22.91
CA GLN A 91 -8.43 5.46 22.53
C GLN A 91 -7.53 6.12 21.47
N GLN A 92 -6.22 6.02 21.66
CA GLN A 92 -5.24 6.39 20.64
C GLN A 92 -4.96 5.21 19.71
N ARG A 93 -4.95 5.47 18.40
CA ARG A 93 -4.54 4.50 17.38
C ARG A 93 -3.69 5.17 16.32
N TRP A 94 -2.83 4.40 15.68
CA TRP A 94 -2.16 4.86 14.46
C TRP A 94 -3.19 5.04 13.35
N TYR A 95 -3.09 6.15 12.61
CA TYR A 95 -3.96 6.46 11.48
C TYR A 95 -3.87 5.35 10.43
N PHE A 96 -2.64 4.98 10.05
CA PHE A 96 -2.38 3.78 9.29
C PHE A 96 -2.05 2.62 10.25
N PRO A 97 -2.90 1.57 10.35
CA PRO A 97 -2.80 0.59 11.42
C PRO A 97 -1.66 -0.43 11.25
N TYR A 98 -0.99 -0.44 10.10
CA TYR A 98 0.10 -1.38 9.79
C TYR A 98 1.49 -0.76 9.92
N ALA A 99 1.57 0.50 10.36
CA ALA A 99 2.83 1.19 10.64
C ALA A 99 2.72 1.99 11.95
N THR A 100 3.85 2.33 12.54
CA THR A 100 3.95 3.26 13.67
C THR A 100 4.18 4.67 13.15
N ASP A 101 5.40 5.20 13.23
CA ASP A 101 5.80 6.56 12.86
C ASP A 101 6.52 6.63 11.51
N GLN A 102 6.53 5.51 10.76
CA GLN A 102 7.07 5.41 9.41
C GLN A 102 6.30 6.28 8.43
N TYR A 103 6.89 6.45 7.25
CA TYR A 103 6.29 7.09 6.10
C TYR A 103 5.62 6.05 5.21
N PHE A 104 4.47 6.39 4.62
CA PHE A 104 3.78 5.49 3.70
C PHE A 104 3.25 6.21 2.47
N LEU A 105 3.20 5.48 1.35
CA LEU A 105 2.57 5.89 0.11
C LEU A 105 1.61 4.79 -0.36
N VAL A 106 0.40 5.18 -0.70
CA VAL A 106 -0.60 4.27 -1.29
C VAL A 106 -0.40 4.24 -2.80
N VAL A 107 -0.21 3.05 -3.35
CA VAL A 107 -0.08 2.79 -4.78
C VAL A 107 -1.06 1.70 -5.21
N ARG A 108 -1.25 1.52 -6.51
CA ARG A 108 -1.97 0.38 -7.06
C ARG A 108 -1.14 -0.87 -6.91
N ASN A 109 -1.79 -2.01 -6.69
CA ASN A 109 -1.11 -3.31 -6.62
C ASN A 109 -0.59 -3.82 -7.97
N THR A 110 -0.99 -3.20 -9.08
CA THR A 110 -0.54 -3.54 -10.44
C THR A 110 0.67 -2.72 -10.90
N ILE A 111 1.21 -1.85 -10.04
CA ILE A 111 2.37 -1.01 -10.38
C ILE A 111 3.62 -1.87 -10.60
N SER A 112 4.41 -1.55 -11.62
CA SER A 112 5.77 -2.06 -11.77
C SER A 112 6.71 -1.24 -10.88
N ILE A 113 6.78 -1.60 -9.59
CA ILE A 113 7.48 -0.78 -8.58
C ILE A 113 8.99 -0.65 -8.82
N GLU A 114 9.58 -1.60 -9.54
CA GLU A 114 11.02 -1.65 -9.87
C GLU A 114 11.43 -0.57 -10.90
N ASP A 115 10.47 0.06 -11.57
CA ASP A 115 10.70 1.21 -12.46
C ASP A 115 10.83 2.53 -11.68
N TYR A 116 10.82 2.47 -10.34
CA TYR A 116 10.78 3.62 -9.46
C TYR A 116 11.78 3.53 -8.30
N GLN A 117 12.05 4.69 -7.71
CA GLN A 117 12.89 4.86 -6.54
C GLN A 117 12.19 5.79 -5.55
N ILE A 118 12.66 5.83 -4.31
CA ILE A 118 12.29 6.89 -3.37
C ILE A 118 13.43 7.90 -3.28
N LYS A 119 13.06 9.18 -3.25
CA LYS A 119 13.98 10.27 -2.97
C LYS A 119 13.63 10.86 -1.61
N ILE A 120 14.61 10.88 -0.70
CA ILE A 120 14.48 11.44 0.65
C ILE A 120 15.23 12.77 0.70
N GLU A 121 14.51 13.85 1.01
CA GLU A 121 15.05 15.21 1.15
C GLU A 121 14.73 15.76 2.55
N ASP A 122 15.73 16.33 3.22
CA ASP A 122 15.54 17.06 4.47
C ASP A 122 15.37 18.55 4.20
N THR A 123 14.21 19.09 4.57
CA THR A 123 13.90 20.51 4.41
C THR A 123 14.69 21.41 5.37
N LYS A 124 15.28 20.85 6.42
CA LYS A 124 16.04 21.59 7.45
C LYS A 124 17.56 21.53 7.26
N GLY A 125 18.05 20.76 6.29
CA GLY A 125 19.48 20.70 5.93
C GLY A 125 20.37 20.00 6.97
N LYS A 126 19.86 19.04 7.73
CA LYS A 126 20.62 18.20 8.67
C LYS A 126 21.12 16.91 8.01
N TYR A 127 20.40 16.39 7.01
CA TYR A 127 20.74 15.13 6.34
C TYR A 127 20.96 15.30 4.84
N GLN A 128 21.82 14.45 4.28
CA GLN A 128 22.07 14.36 2.85
C GLN A 128 20.85 13.80 2.11
N THR A 129 20.63 14.25 0.88
CA THR A 129 19.64 13.65 -0.02
C THR A 129 20.04 12.23 -0.37
N GLN A 130 19.10 11.30 -0.30
CA GLN A 130 19.32 9.90 -0.64
C GLN A 130 18.27 9.42 -1.64
N ILE A 131 18.70 8.61 -2.60
CA ILE A 131 17.81 7.94 -3.55
C ILE A 131 17.99 6.44 -3.34
N VAL A 132 16.89 5.73 -3.11
CA VAL A 132 16.88 4.31 -2.79
C VAL A 132 15.98 3.58 -3.78
N PRO A 133 16.49 2.58 -4.54
CA PRO A 133 15.68 1.83 -5.48
C PRO A 133 14.65 0.97 -4.75
N LEU A 134 13.49 0.79 -5.38
CA LEU A 134 12.44 -0.07 -4.87
C LEU A 134 12.48 -1.44 -5.52
N SER A 135 11.92 -2.43 -4.81
CA SER A 135 11.74 -3.79 -5.32
C SER A 135 10.31 -4.27 -5.08
N SER A 136 9.92 -5.33 -5.78
CA SER A 136 8.63 -6.00 -5.53
C SER A 136 8.43 -6.48 -4.08
N LEU A 137 9.51 -6.60 -3.28
CA LEU A 137 9.41 -6.92 -1.85
C LEU A 137 8.89 -5.75 -1.01
N ASN A 138 8.98 -4.51 -1.52
CA ASN A 138 8.58 -3.29 -0.82
C ASN A 138 7.10 -2.93 -0.98
N LEU A 139 6.34 -3.73 -1.73
CA LEU A 139 4.89 -3.57 -1.85
C LEU A 139 4.18 -4.36 -0.75
N TYR A 140 3.57 -3.63 0.18
CA TYR A 140 2.72 -4.19 1.21
C TYR A 140 1.30 -4.40 0.70
N ILE A 141 0.88 -5.67 0.61
CA ILE A 141 -0.47 -6.05 0.19
C ILE A 141 -1.27 -6.45 1.43
N LEU A 142 -2.30 -5.68 1.75
CA LEU A 142 -3.07 -5.84 2.99
C LEU A 142 -4.23 -6.84 2.89
N CYS A 143 -4.59 -7.26 1.68
CA CYS A 143 -5.72 -8.17 1.46
C CYS A 143 -5.30 -9.60 1.83
N SER A 144 -5.94 -10.19 2.84
CA SER A 144 -5.61 -11.54 3.34
C SER A 144 -5.73 -12.61 2.26
N THR A 145 -6.74 -12.51 1.37
CA THR A 145 -6.97 -13.46 0.28
C THR A 145 -5.89 -13.42 -0.80
N GLU A 146 -5.33 -12.25 -1.08
CA GLU A 146 -4.31 -12.05 -2.13
C GLU A 146 -2.92 -12.36 -1.56
N ALA A 147 -2.65 -11.95 -0.31
CA ALA A 147 -1.48 -12.39 0.43
C ALA A 147 -1.46 -13.93 0.56
N GLU A 148 -2.61 -14.56 0.80
CA GLU A 148 -2.73 -16.02 0.89
C GLU A 148 -2.57 -16.71 -0.48
N LYS A 149 -3.12 -16.15 -1.57
CA LYS A 149 -2.86 -16.64 -2.95
C LYS A 149 -1.38 -16.55 -3.32
N GLN A 150 -0.73 -15.42 -2.99
CA GLN A 150 0.70 -15.23 -3.25
C GLN A 150 1.57 -16.18 -2.41
N ALA A 151 1.21 -16.42 -1.14
CA ALA A 151 1.89 -17.38 -0.27
C ALA A 151 1.72 -18.85 -0.71
N ARG A 152 0.66 -19.17 -1.47
CA ARG A 152 0.39 -20.53 -2.01
C ARG A 152 1.11 -20.82 -3.34
N THR A 153 1.74 -19.82 -3.95
CA THR A 153 2.56 -20.01 -5.15
C THR A 153 3.97 -20.44 -4.71
N PHE A 154 4.63 -21.39 -5.38
CA PHE A 154 5.92 -21.94 -4.93
C PHE A 154 6.98 -20.84 -4.74
N GLY A 155 7.40 -20.65 -3.48
CA GLY A 155 8.43 -19.70 -3.01
C GLY A 155 7.85 -18.60 -2.10
N PRO A 156 8.44 -18.31 -0.92
CA PRO A 156 7.96 -17.24 -0.06
C PRO A 156 8.37 -15.89 -0.65
N LYS A 157 7.57 -15.31 -1.54
CA LYS A 157 7.55 -13.85 -1.68
C LYS A 157 6.55 -13.33 -0.65
N THR A 158 6.95 -13.29 0.62
CA THR A 158 6.28 -12.41 1.59
C THR A 158 6.67 -10.98 1.23
N SER A 159 6.05 -10.42 0.18
CA SER A 159 6.16 -9.00 -0.17
C SER A 159 5.53 -8.21 0.96
N ASN A 160 6.36 -7.67 1.85
CA ASN A 160 6.02 -6.86 3.03
C ASN A 160 7.33 -6.44 3.73
N GLN A 161 8.28 -5.88 2.99
CA GLN A 161 9.53 -5.34 3.56
C GLN A 161 9.54 -3.82 3.49
N MET A 162 9.78 -3.16 4.62
CA MET A 162 9.93 -1.72 4.66
C MET A 162 11.18 -1.34 3.91
N VAL A 163 11.17 -0.17 3.28
CA VAL A 163 12.38 0.44 2.76
C VAL A 163 13.13 1.02 3.95
N GLU A 164 14.15 0.30 4.40
CA GLU A 164 15.02 0.72 5.49
C GLU A 164 16.03 1.76 4.98
N VAL A 165 16.04 2.94 5.61
CA VAL A 165 16.91 4.06 5.24
C VAL A 165 17.56 4.64 6.49
N VAL A 166 18.87 4.43 6.62
CA VAL A 166 19.67 5.09 7.65
C VAL A 166 20.12 6.45 7.12
N LEU A 167 19.72 7.53 7.79
CA LEU A 167 20.01 8.89 7.33
C LEU A 167 21.46 9.29 7.57
N THR A 168 22.12 9.76 6.50
CA THR A 168 23.48 10.30 6.56
C THR A 168 23.43 11.80 6.87
N LYS A 169 24.15 12.24 7.91
CA LYS A 169 24.25 13.67 8.26
C LYS A 169 25.13 14.41 7.25
N ILE A 170 24.85 15.70 7.01
CA ILE A 170 25.69 16.57 6.17
C ILE A 170 27.03 16.84 6.85
#